data_AF-A0A963IPV7-F1
#
_entry.id   AF-A0A963IPV7-F1
#
_cell.length_a   1.000
_cell.length_b   1.000
_cell.length_c   1.000
_cell.angle_alpha   90.00
_cell.angle_beta   90.00
_cell.angle_gamma   90.00
#
_symmetry.space_group_name_H-M   'P 1'
#
loop_
_entity.id
_entity.type
_entity.pdbx_description
1 polymer ?
#
loop_
_entity_poly.entity_id
_entity_poly.type
_entity_poly.pdbx_seq_one_letter_code
_entity_poly.pdbx_strand_id
1 'polypeptide(L)'
;MRAKRRMTAAEFEAVRPLLNISDDRIKAARLALVDGQTLQAVGDQFGWSRQAVGDAVSVVWKKLEDYHESQRVAANAGALLPPGWEQVTLIAPSHLIAKFRSEIAQASPPPMQGKPRPRKTKEK
;
A
#
# COMPACT_ATOMS: atom_id res chain seq x y z
N MET A 1 -4.15 12.35 -22.41
CA MET A 1 -3.13 11.27 -22.44
C MET A 1 -3.23 10.46 -21.17
N ARG A 2 -3.42 9.14 -21.24
CA ARG A 2 -3.41 8.25 -20.06
C ARG A 2 -1.96 8.17 -19.55
N ALA A 3 -1.74 8.43 -18.27
CA ALA A 3 -0.41 8.26 -17.67
C ALA A 3 0.10 6.84 -17.96
N LYS A 4 1.34 6.73 -18.43
CA LYS A 4 1.97 5.43 -18.67
C LYS A 4 2.15 4.74 -17.32
N ARG A 5 1.53 3.57 -17.17
CA ARG A 5 1.75 2.68 -16.02
C ARG A 5 3.24 2.36 -15.92
N ARG A 6 3.83 2.69 -14.77
CA ARG A 6 5.26 2.50 -14.45
C ARG A 6 5.37 2.04 -13.01
N MET A 7 6.32 1.16 -12.76
CA MET A 7 6.60 0.65 -11.43
C MET A 7 8.11 0.58 -11.22
N THR A 8 8.54 0.74 -9.98
CA THR A 8 9.94 0.57 -9.59
C THR A 8 10.32 -0.91 -9.55
N ALA A 9 11.63 -1.19 -9.64
CA ALA A 9 12.13 -2.56 -9.47
C ALA A 9 11.78 -3.14 -8.09
N ALA A 10 11.80 -2.30 -7.04
CA ALA A 10 11.46 -2.71 -5.68
C ALA A 10 9.98 -3.12 -5.56
N GLU A 11 9.06 -2.33 -6.11
CA GLU A 11 7.63 -2.67 -6.16
C GLU A 11 7.40 -3.97 -6.95
N PHE A 12 8.11 -4.15 -8.08
CA PHE A 12 8.02 -5.38 -8.87
C PHE A 12 8.47 -6.61 -8.09
N GLU A 13 9.63 -6.57 -7.43
CA GLU A 13 10.11 -7.70 -6.63
C GLU A 13 9.21 -7.97 -5.41
N ALA A 14 8.58 -6.94 -4.84
CA ALA A 14 7.61 -7.12 -3.75
C ALA A 14 6.34 -7.87 -4.18
N VAL A 15 5.85 -7.64 -5.40
CA VAL A 15 4.66 -8.33 -5.92
C VAL A 15 4.97 -9.65 -6.61
N ARG A 16 6.21 -9.85 -7.09
CA ARG A 16 6.64 -11.05 -7.81
C ARG A 16 6.23 -12.38 -7.15
N PRO A 17 6.44 -12.61 -5.84
CA PRO A 17 6.02 -13.87 -5.20
C PRO A 17 4.50 -14.04 -5.08
N LEU A 18 3.73 -12.97 -5.29
CA LEU A 18 2.26 -12.96 -5.20
C LEU A 18 1.57 -13.19 -6.56
N LEU A 19 2.35 -13.27 -7.64
CA LEU A 19 1.86 -13.48 -9.00
C LEU A 19 1.67 -14.97 -9.29
N ASN A 20 0.51 -15.31 -9.86
CA ASN A 20 0.21 -16.66 -10.35
C ASN A 20 0.09 -16.66 -11.88
N ILE A 21 1.19 -16.35 -12.55
CA ILE A 21 1.32 -16.33 -14.02
C ILE A 21 2.67 -16.93 -14.41
N SER A 22 2.83 -17.31 -15.68
CA SER A 22 4.08 -17.88 -16.16
C SER A 22 5.26 -16.91 -16.06
N ASP A 23 6.47 -17.45 -15.89
CA ASP A 23 7.71 -16.68 -15.81
C ASP A 23 7.90 -15.75 -17.02
N ASP A 24 7.52 -16.20 -18.22
CA ASP A 24 7.64 -15.36 -19.42
C ASP A 24 6.70 -14.15 -19.37
N ARG A 25 5.48 -14.31 -18.82
CA ARG A 25 4.58 -13.18 -18.61
C ARG A 25 5.12 -12.22 -17.55
N ILE A 26 5.74 -12.75 -16.50
CA ILE A 26 6.42 -11.96 -15.46
C ILE A 26 7.56 -11.15 -16.10
N LYS A 27 8.42 -11.77 -16.91
CA LYS A 27 9.52 -11.10 -17.62
C LYS A 27 9.01 -10.02 -18.59
N ALA A 28 8.02 -10.35 -19.41
CA ALA A 28 7.43 -9.40 -20.36
C ALA A 28 6.84 -8.17 -19.65
N ALA A 29 6.14 -8.39 -18.53
CA ALA A 29 5.59 -7.31 -17.73
C ALA A 29 6.68 -6.42 -17.10
N ARG A 30 7.78 -7.02 -16.62
CA ARG A 30 8.94 -6.28 -16.08
C ARG A 30 9.54 -5.34 -17.13
N LEU A 31 9.78 -5.82 -18.34
CA LEU A 31 10.36 -5.03 -19.42
C LEU A 31 9.50 -3.80 -19.77
N ALA A 32 8.16 -3.97 -19.73
CA ALA A 32 7.23 -2.89 -20.05
C ALA A 32 7.00 -1.90 -18.90
N LEU A 33 6.91 -2.39 -17.65
CA LEU A 33 6.54 -1.60 -16.47
C LEU A 33 7.73 -1.00 -15.72
N VAL A 34 8.85 -1.73 -15.63
CA VAL A 34 10.08 -1.33 -14.92
C VAL A 34 11.08 -0.73 -15.92
N ASP A 35 11.43 -1.48 -16.96
CA ASP A 35 12.47 -1.05 -17.93
C ASP A 35 11.92 -0.08 -18.99
N GLY A 36 10.60 0.16 -18.98
CA GLY A 36 9.95 1.20 -19.77
C GLY A 36 9.82 0.90 -21.26
N GLN A 37 10.09 -0.33 -21.71
CA GLN A 37 9.93 -0.73 -23.10
C GLN A 37 8.48 -0.61 -23.58
N THR A 38 8.29 -0.51 -24.91
CA THR A 38 6.96 -0.47 -25.49
C THR A 38 6.37 -1.88 -25.55
N LEU A 39 5.04 -2.00 -25.45
CA LEU A 39 4.36 -3.29 -25.55
C LEU A 39 4.65 -4.01 -26.88
N GLN A 40 4.91 -3.24 -27.94
CA GLN A 40 5.25 -3.78 -29.25
C GLN A 40 6.67 -4.38 -29.24
N ALA A 41 7.67 -3.63 -28.75
CA ALA A 41 9.05 -4.13 -28.67
C ALA A 41 9.17 -5.38 -27.78
N VAL A 42 8.41 -5.44 -26.69
CA VAL A 42 8.33 -6.65 -25.86
C VAL A 42 7.62 -7.78 -26.59
N GLY A 43 6.54 -7.48 -27.33
CA GLY A 43 5.85 -8.47 -28.16
C GLY A 43 6.78 -9.12 -29.18
N ASP A 44 7.57 -8.29 -29.87
CA ASP A 44 8.53 -8.75 -30.88
C ASP A 44 9.62 -9.67 -30.26
N GLN A 45 10.07 -9.39 -29.03
CA GLN A 45 11.05 -10.22 -28.32
C GLN A 45 10.51 -11.60 -27.92
N PHE A 46 9.22 -11.69 -27.56
CA PHE A 46 8.58 -12.92 -27.09
C PHE A 46 7.79 -13.65 -28.18
N GLY A 47 7.71 -13.09 -29.38
CA GLY A 47 6.84 -13.59 -30.45
C GLY A 47 5.35 -13.45 -30.13
N TRP A 48 4.97 -12.46 -29.32
CA TRP A 48 3.61 -12.25 -28.83
C TRP A 48 2.95 -11.03 -29.46
N SER A 49 1.62 -11.05 -29.54
CA SER A 49 0.88 -9.86 -29.92
C SER A 49 1.00 -8.77 -28.86
N ARG A 50 0.91 -7.50 -29.27
CA ARG A 50 0.87 -6.35 -28.36
C ARG A 50 -0.19 -6.50 -27.27
N GLN A 51 -1.33 -7.14 -27.59
CA GLN A 51 -2.42 -7.38 -26.65
C GLN A 51 -2.02 -8.39 -25.57
N ALA A 52 -1.38 -9.51 -25.94
CA ALA A 52 -0.94 -10.51 -24.98
C ALA A 52 0.08 -9.92 -23.97
N VAL A 53 0.97 -9.04 -24.42
CA VAL A 53 1.86 -8.28 -23.51
C VAL A 53 1.06 -7.33 -22.63
N GLY A 54 0.08 -6.63 -23.19
CA GLY A 54 -0.83 -5.76 -22.44
C GLY A 54 -1.59 -6.49 -21.33
N ASP A 55 -2.04 -7.72 -21.60
CA ASP A 55 -2.73 -8.56 -20.62
C ASP A 55 -1.80 -8.98 -19.48
N ALA A 56 -0.57 -9.40 -19.79
CA ALA A 56 0.45 -9.70 -18.78
C ALA A 56 0.77 -8.49 -17.89
N VAL A 57 0.94 -7.32 -18.51
CA VAL A 57 1.13 -6.03 -17.81
C VAL A 57 -0.06 -5.70 -16.91
N SER A 58 -1.29 -5.94 -17.38
CA SER A 58 -2.50 -5.66 -16.61
C SER A 58 -2.60 -6.54 -15.36
N VAL A 59 -2.24 -7.81 -15.45
CA VAL A 59 -2.23 -8.74 -14.29
C VAL A 59 -1.24 -8.26 -13.23
N VAL A 60 -0.02 -7.91 -13.63
CA VAL A 60 1.01 -7.42 -12.68
C VAL A 60 0.59 -6.08 -12.06
N TRP A 61 0.04 -5.18 -12.86
CA TRP A 61 -0.45 -3.89 -12.38
C TRP A 61 -1.56 -4.04 -11.35
N LYS A 62 -2.55 -4.89 -11.62
CA LYS A 62 -3.65 -5.17 -10.69
C LYS A 62 -3.12 -5.76 -9.38
N LYS A 63 -2.14 -6.66 -9.44
CA LYS A 63 -1.55 -7.22 -8.22
C LYS A 63 -0.83 -6.17 -7.38
N LEU A 64 -0.20 -5.18 -7.99
CA LEU A 64 0.37 -4.04 -7.27
C LEU A 64 -0.71 -3.19 -6.59
N GLU A 65 -1.83 -2.94 -7.28
CA GLU A 65 -2.98 -2.25 -6.69
C GLU A 65 -3.54 -3.04 -5.49
N ASP A 66 -3.77 -4.34 -5.63
CA ASP A 66 -4.23 -5.22 -4.55
C ASP A 66 -3.24 -5.25 -3.36
N TYR A 67 -1.93 -5.22 -3.65
CA TYR A 67 -0.88 -5.17 -2.63
C TYR A 67 -0.91 -3.86 -1.86
N HIS A 68 -1.03 -2.72 -2.55
CA HIS A 68 -1.17 -1.41 -1.92
C HIS A 68 -2.46 -1.31 -1.10
N GLU A 69 -3.57 -1.85 -1.60
CA GLU A 69 -4.82 -1.91 -0.84
C GLU A 69 -4.65 -2.77 0.43
N SER A 70 -4.02 -3.94 0.32
CA SER A 70 -3.73 -4.81 1.46
C SER A 70 -2.83 -4.11 2.50
N GLN A 71 -1.82 -3.37 2.06
CA GLN A 71 -0.95 -2.58 2.95
C GLN A 71 -1.73 -1.46 3.63
N ARG A 72 -2.64 -0.78 2.92
CA ARG A 72 -3.53 0.23 3.51
C ARG A 72 -4.46 -0.41 4.54
N VAL A 73 -5.07 -1.55 4.25
CA VAL A 73 -5.94 -2.25 5.21
C VAL A 73 -5.13 -2.71 6.41
N ALA A 74 -3.94 -3.29 6.23
CA ALA A 74 -3.08 -3.73 7.34
C ALA A 74 -2.62 -2.56 8.22
N ALA A 75 -2.25 -1.43 7.62
CA ALA A 75 -1.90 -0.20 8.35
C ALA A 75 -3.09 0.34 9.18
N ASN A 76 -4.33 0.12 8.72
CA ASN A 76 -5.54 0.53 9.43
C ASN A 76 -6.12 -0.55 10.36
N ALA A 77 -5.75 -1.83 10.19
CA ALA A 77 -6.27 -2.96 10.97
C ALA A 77 -5.57 -3.10 12.34
N GLY A 78 -4.39 -2.51 12.51
CA GLY A 78 -3.63 -2.54 13.77
C GLY A 78 -4.24 -1.72 14.91
N ALA A 79 -5.19 -0.84 14.62
CA ALA A 79 -5.89 -0.06 15.63
C ALA A 79 -7.35 0.11 15.21
N LEU A 80 -8.27 -0.21 16.11
CA LEU A 80 -9.61 0.38 16.10
C LEU A 80 -9.44 1.89 16.29
N LEU A 81 -9.05 2.59 15.22
CA LEU A 81 -8.94 4.04 15.21
C LEU A 81 -10.36 4.61 15.34
N PRO A 82 -10.58 5.61 16.20
CA PRO A 82 -11.88 6.26 16.28
C PRO A 82 -12.30 6.82 14.91
N PRO A 83 -13.60 6.96 14.62
CA PRO A 83 -14.07 7.60 13.40
C PRO A 83 -13.41 8.96 13.19
N GLY A 84 -12.83 9.20 12.01
CA GLY A 84 -12.10 10.42 11.67
C GLY A 84 -10.60 10.42 11.99
N TRP A 85 -10.04 9.32 12.48
CA TRP A 85 -8.61 9.16 12.73
C TRP A 85 -7.92 8.38 11.60
N GLU A 86 -6.68 8.74 11.30
CA GLU A 86 -5.84 8.12 10.26
C GLU A 86 -4.45 7.78 10.83
N GLN A 87 -3.91 6.62 10.45
CA GLN A 87 -2.53 6.22 10.80
C GLN A 87 -1.60 6.42 9.60
N VAL A 88 -0.51 7.17 9.81
CA VAL A 88 0.50 7.48 8.78
C VAL A 88 1.90 7.16 9.33
N THR A 89 2.71 6.44 8.55
CA THR A 89 4.15 6.26 8.80
C THR A 89 4.94 7.21 7.88
N LEU A 90 5.74 8.09 8.44
CA LEU A 90 6.52 9.08 7.68
C LEU A 90 8.00 9.11 8.11
N ILE A 91 8.86 9.46 7.16
CA ILE A 91 10.29 9.75 7.40
C ILE A 91 10.48 11.26 7.22
N ALA A 92 10.85 11.97 8.29
CA ALA A 92 11.03 13.42 8.26
C ALA A 92 12.16 13.90 9.20
N PRO A 93 12.74 15.10 8.95
CA PRO A 93 13.67 15.74 9.88
C PRO A 93 13.09 15.92 11.28
N SER A 94 13.93 15.75 12.30
CA SER A 94 13.54 15.70 13.72
C SER A 94 12.73 16.94 14.18
N HIS A 95 13.06 18.12 13.65
CA HIS A 95 12.37 19.36 13.99
C HIS A 95 10.91 19.38 13.52
N LEU A 96 10.60 18.76 12.37
CA LEU A 96 9.23 18.63 11.88
C LEU A 96 8.45 17.60 12.68
N ILE A 97 9.09 16.49 13.07
CA ILE A 97 8.48 15.48 13.95
C ILE A 97 8.10 16.09 15.30
N ALA A 98 8.96 16.94 15.87
CA ALA A 98 8.69 17.61 17.14
C ALA A 98 7.48 18.54 17.06
N LYS A 99 7.38 19.34 16.00
CA LYS A 99 6.21 20.21 15.74
C LYS A 99 4.94 19.39 15.57
N PHE A 100 4.99 18.35 14.74
CA PHE A 100 3.86 17.47 14.47
C PHE A 100 3.36 16.75 15.73
N ARG A 101 4.27 16.22 16.56
CA ARG A 101 3.92 15.61 17.86
C ARG A 101 3.24 16.61 18.80
N SER A 102 3.71 17.86 18.81
CA SER A 102 3.13 18.92 19.63
C SER A 102 1.73 19.32 19.18
N GLU A 103 1.48 19.32 17.86
CA GLU A 103 0.15 19.57 17.29
C GLU A 103 -0.82 18.41 17.60
N ILE A 104 -0.37 17.15 17.47
CA ILE A 104 -1.18 15.97 17.85
C ILE A 104 -1.55 15.99 19.34
N ALA A 105 -0.60 16.36 20.21
CA ALA A 105 -0.83 16.45 21.65
C ALA A 105 -1.88 17.51 22.02
N GLN A 106 -1.96 18.60 21.26
CA GLN A 106 -2.97 19.66 21.46
C GLN A 106 -4.35 19.27 20.92
N ALA A 107 -4.39 18.48 19.83
CA ALA A 107 -5.64 18.06 19.19
C ALA A 107 -6.28 16.81 19.80
N SER A 108 -5.53 16.01 20.57
CA SER A 108 -6.03 14.78 21.18
C SER A 108 -6.90 15.09 22.42
N PRO A 109 -8.17 14.66 22.49
CA PRO A 109 -8.93 14.74 23.74
C PRO A 109 -8.30 13.86 24.82
N PRO A 110 -8.39 14.22 26.12
CA PRO A 110 -7.87 13.38 27.19
C PRO A 110 -8.55 12.01 27.15
N PRO A 111 -7.84 10.91 27.49
CA PRO A 111 -8.45 9.60 27.57
C PRO A 111 -9.61 9.65 28.56
N MET A 112 -10.81 9.23 28.14
CA MET A 112 -11.97 9.11 29.02
C MET A 112 -11.61 8.22 30.21
N GLN A 113 -11.38 8.84 31.37
CA GLN A 113 -11.21 8.13 32.63
C GLN A 113 -12.51 7.38 32.91
N GLY A 114 -12.43 6.04 32.93
CA GLY A 114 -13.54 5.20 33.37
C GLY A 114 -14.00 5.64 34.75
N LYS A 115 -15.29 6.01 34.87
CA LYS A 115 -15.91 6.36 36.15
C LYS A 115 -15.67 5.23 37.18
N PRO A 116 -15.25 5.55 38.42
CA PRO A 116 -15.13 4.52 39.46
C PRO A 116 -16.52 3.95 39.78
N ARG A 117 -16.65 2.61 39.75
CA ARG A 117 -17.87 1.91 40.20
C ARG A 117 -18.10 2.19 41.68
N PRO A 118 -19.32 2.53 42.14
CA PRO A 118 -19.59 2.69 43.56
C PRO A 118 -19.47 1.33 44.27
N ARG A 119 -18.66 1.28 45.34
CA ARG A 119 -18.57 0.13 46.24
C ARG A 119 -19.93 -0.09 46.89
N LYS A 120 -20.53 -1.26 46.68
CA LYS A 120 -21.69 -1.72 47.46
C LYS A 120 -21.25 -1.98 48.90
N THR A 121 -21.69 -1.16 49.83
CA THR A 121 -21.62 -1.42 51.28
C THR A 121 -22.55 -2.60 51.58
N LYS A 122 -22.02 -3.67 52.18
CA LYS A 122 -22.85 -4.70 52.82
C LYS A 122 -23.21 -4.20 54.22
N GLU A 123 -24.47 -3.88 54.43
CA GLU A 123 -25.04 -3.69 55.77
C GLU A 123 -25.42 -5.06 56.33
N LYS A 124 -25.18 -5.22 57.64
CA LYS A 124 -25.36 -6.45 58.42
C LYS A 124 -26.82 -6.65 58.83
#